data_AF-A0A1X6MW94-F1
#
_entry.id   AF-A0A1X6MW94-F1
#
_cell.length_a   1.000
_cell.length_b   1.000
_cell.length_c   1.000
_cell.angle_alpha   90.00
_cell.angle_beta   90.00
_cell.angle_gamma   90.00
#
_symmetry.space_group_name_H-M   'P 1'
#
loop_
_entity.id
_entity.type
_entity.pdbx_description
1 polymer ?
#
loop_
_entity_poly.entity_id
_entity_poly.type
_entity_poly.pdbx_seq_one_letter_code
_entity_poly.pdbx_strand_id
1 'polypeptide(L)'
;MSASQEHTHQHGECPVTGKKNGFCPAQTGDSRSPCPALNTLANHGYIPRDGKCITPHVLMHGLRKGYRLSAPLAWVLVHGGFYLLGQRRQRICLHDLSRHMCIEHDASLVHPDVEHRDEYAPIHVHKDMLEGLMAFSADGHLMTPDDIARARVLREAEYLKPMDRLHAEIARGEMAIVMHLFNNPAPDPSLPAHPPSFLGKLKRFFKGKCSASGQHHAQPLPGVPLDLLRVWLHEERLPDGWEPYHHTGLVHTFEMSTRIRTEMNKLAKEVAKEKALLRSSTEAEQEVIAAAVTAAPDEPPFGIVLEQGEIGDEPLSDPPRHHHHHHHHQPSPSGTLRSTASTSSSASASLQVETPITPDAAVPQTILELPVLTDSPLDSPQVEEKITVITKLRPVRDISYSAGSEGELEGVAELPRVAVAAC
;
A
#
# COMPACT_ATOMS: atom_id res chain seq x y z
N MET A 1 9.91 -24.04 4.28
CA MET A 1 8.90 -24.06 5.37
C MET A 1 8.07 -25.33 5.20
N SER A 2 7.63 -25.98 6.28
CA SER A 2 6.69 -27.11 6.14
C SER A 2 5.33 -26.58 5.72
N ALA A 3 4.66 -27.24 4.76
CA ALA A 3 3.26 -26.96 4.49
C ALA A 3 2.44 -27.22 5.76
N SER A 4 1.58 -26.28 6.14
CA SER A 4 0.63 -26.46 7.23
C SER A 4 -0.38 -27.52 6.82
N GLN A 5 -0.48 -28.62 7.55
CA GLN A 5 -1.54 -29.60 7.30
C GLN A 5 -2.90 -28.96 7.60
N GLU A 6 -3.78 -28.98 6.61
CA GLU A 6 -5.14 -28.45 6.72
C GLU A 6 -5.93 -29.22 7.77
N HIS A 7 -6.66 -28.50 8.63
CA HIS A 7 -7.30 -29.08 9.80
C HIS A 7 -8.51 -28.28 10.29
N THR A 8 -9.55 -28.99 10.75
CA THR A 8 -10.77 -28.37 11.27
C THR A 8 -10.62 -27.90 12.72
N HIS A 9 -10.96 -26.64 13.00
CA HIS A 9 -10.96 -26.05 14.34
C HIS A 9 -12.21 -26.42 15.15
N GLN A 10 -12.35 -27.70 15.51
CA GLN A 10 -13.48 -28.18 16.30
C GLN A 10 -13.54 -27.48 17.67
N HIS A 11 -14.76 -27.12 18.09
CA HIS A 11 -15.05 -26.38 19.33
C HIS A 11 -14.29 -25.04 19.52
N GLY A 12 -13.65 -24.52 18.47
CA GLY A 12 -12.84 -23.30 18.51
C GLY A 12 -11.41 -23.50 19.02
N GLU A 13 -10.96 -24.74 19.20
CA GLU A 13 -9.56 -25.04 19.52
C GLU A 13 -8.76 -25.37 18.26
N CYS A 14 -7.45 -25.07 18.29
CA CYS A 14 -6.54 -25.43 17.21
C CYS A 14 -5.79 -26.72 17.57
N PRO A 15 -6.01 -27.85 16.85
CA PRO A 15 -5.39 -29.13 17.17
C PRO A 15 -3.86 -29.11 17.03
N VAL A 16 -3.30 -28.20 16.21
CA VAL A 16 -1.85 -28.01 16.07
C VAL A 16 -1.22 -27.32 17.29
N THR A 17 -1.97 -26.47 18.00
CA THR A 17 -1.43 -25.70 19.15
C THR A 17 -1.90 -26.19 20.52
N GLY A 18 -2.95 -27.02 20.58
CA GLY A 18 -3.59 -27.42 21.83
C GLY A 18 -4.17 -26.25 22.64
N LYS A 19 -4.39 -25.08 22.01
CA LYS A 19 -4.82 -23.84 22.65
C LYS A 19 -5.96 -23.21 21.87
N LYS A 20 -7.02 -22.80 22.56
CA LYS A 20 -8.14 -22.04 21.97
C LYS A 20 -7.65 -20.80 21.19
N ASN A 21 -6.86 -19.97 21.87
CA ASN A 21 -6.34 -18.71 21.31
C ASN A 21 -4.89 -18.83 20.82
N GLY A 22 -4.40 -20.05 20.52
CA GLY A 22 -3.08 -20.25 19.94
C GLY A 22 -3.00 -19.66 18.54
N PHE A 23 -1.82 -19.12 18.17
CA PHE A 23 -1.56 -18.68 16.81
C PHE A 23 -1.63 -19.86 15.84
N CYS A 24 -2.44 -19.73 14.80
CA CYS A 24 -2.45 -20.60 13.64
C CYS A 24 -2.50 -19.70 12.41
N PRO A 25 -1.61 -19.87 11.41
CA PRO A 25 -1.72 -19.12 10.17
C PRO A 25 -3.03 -19.47 9.44
N ALA A 26 -3.44 -18.61 8.51
CA ALA A 26 -4.56 -18.85 7.62
C ALA A 26 -4.34 -20.13 6.79
N GLN A 27 -5.41 -20.89 6.58
CA GLN A 27 -5.44 -22.09 5.75
C GLN A 27 -5.98 -21.80 4.34
N THR A 28 -5.85 -22.76 3.42
CA THR A 28 -6.34 -22.60 2.04
C THR A 28 -7.83 -22.26 2.02
N GLY A 29 -8.17 -21.14 1.39
CA GLY A 29 -9.55 -20.66 1.28
C GLY A 29 -10.09 -19.97 2.54
N ASP A 30 -9.30 -19.76 3.60
CA ASP A 30 -9.65 -18.82 4.67
C ASP A 30 -9.76 -17.39 4.13
N SER A 31 -10.68 -16.60 4.67
CA SER A 31 -10.85 -15.19 4.29
C SER A 31 -9.97 -14.28 5.16
N ARG A 32 -9.29 -13.32 4.53
CA ARG A 32 -8.45 -12.29 5.17
C ARG A 32 -8.68 -10.92 4.50
N SER A 33 -8.28 -9.86 5.17
CA SER A 33 -8.56 -8.43 4.89
C SER A 33 -7.27 -7.62 4.74
N PRO A 34 -7.28 -6.34 4.31
CA PRO A 34 -6.10 -5.47 4.44
C PRO A 34 -5.87 -5.00 5.90
N CYS A 35 -6.67 -5.48 6.87
CA CYS A 35 -6.57 -5.09 8.27
C CYS A 35 -5.81 -6.15 9.09
N PRO A 36 -4.50 -5.95 9.38
CA PRO A 36 -3.70 -6.92 10.14
C PRO A 36 -4.28 -7.18 11.53
N ALA A 37 -4.98 -6.19 12.10
CA ALA A 37 -5.67 -6.33 13.38
C ALA A 37 -6.75 -7.44 13.35
N LEU A 38 -7.59 -7.47 12.34
CA LEU A 38 -8.68 -8.46 12.25
C LEU A 38 -8.17 -9.82 11.78
N ASN A 39 -7.20 -9.83 10.87
CA ASN A 39 -6.55 -11.06 10.43
C ASN A 39 -5.83 -11.76 11.60
N THR A 40 -5.11 -11.00 12.44
CA THR A 40 -4.52 -11.52 13.69
C THR A 40 -5.58 -12.11 14.63
N LEU A 41 -6.75 -11.48 14.77
CA LEU A 41 -7.84 -12.03 15.60
C LEU A 41 -8.41 -13.34 15.02
N ALA A 42 -8.38 -13.54 13.70
CA ALA A 42 -8.73 -14.81 13.07
C ALA A 42 -7.61 -15.85 13.25
N ASN A 43 -6.34 -15.49 13.04
CA ASN A 43 -5.17 -16.34 13.27
C ASN A 43 -5.07 -16.80 14.74
N HIS A 44 -5.58 -16.00 15.69
CA HIS A 44 -5.70 -16.36 17.11
C HIS A 44 -7.11 -16.82 17.55
N GLY A 45 -8.08 -17.01 16.65
CA GLY A 45 -9.39 -17.58 16.99
C GLY A 45 -10.28 -16.74 17.94
N TYR A 46 -10.02 -15.43 18.07
CA TYR A 46 -10.89 -14.49 18.77
C TYR A 46 -12.16 -14.16 17.95
N ILE A 47 -12.08 -14.33 16.63
CA ILE A 47 -13.18 -14.36 15.66
C ILE A 47 -13.07 -15.68 14.85
N PRO A 48 -14.04 -16.06 14.00
CA PRO A 48 -13.93 -17.26 13.18
C PRO A 48 -12.61 -17.33 12.41
N ARG A 49 -11.90 -18.45 12.55
CA ARG A 49 -10.54 -18.63 12.00
C ARG A 49 -10.53 -18.64 10.47
N ASP A 50 -11.63 -19.10 9.88
CA ASP A 50 -11.92 -19.04 8.44
C ASP A 50 -12.24 -17.63 7.92
N GLY A 51 -12.36 -16.64 8.82
CA GLY A 51 -12.66 -15.25 8.50
C GLY A 51 -14.06 -15.01 7.91
N LYS A 52 -14.99 -15.96 8.00
CA LYS A 52 -16.29 -15.90 7.28
C LYS A 52 -17.47 -15.68 8.22
N CYS A 53 -18.60 -15.24 7.64
CA CYS A 53 -19.90 -15.16 8.31
C CYS A 53 -19.92 -14.36 9.64
N ILE A 54 -19.03 -13.38 9.78
CA ILE A 54 -18.80 -12.62 11.01
C ILE A 54 -19.94 -11.61 11.20
N THR A 55 -20.64 -11.67 12.34
CA THR A 55 -21.64 -10.66 12.73
C THR A 55 -20.99 -9.49 13.50
N PRO A 56 -21.64 -8.31 13.57
CA PRO A 56 -21.17 -7.19 14.40
C PRO A 56 -20.88 -7.58 15.86
N HIS A 57 -21.75 -8.39 16.47
CA HIS A 57 -21.58 -8.87 17.84
C HIS A 57 -20.31 -9.74 18.00
N VAL A 58 -20.05 -10.65 17.06
CA VAL A 58 -18.83 -11.50 17.08
C VAL A 58 -17.58 -10.64 16.90
N LEU A 59 -17.59 -9.68 15.98
CA LEU A 59 -16.45 -8.79 15.73
C LEU A 59 -16.16 -7.89 16.94
N MET A 60 -17.20 -7.29 17.54
CA MET A 60 -17.08 -6.53 18.79
C MET A 60 -16.56 -7.41 19.95
N HIS A 61 -16.99 -8.66 20.04
CA HIS A 61 -16.50 -9.58 21.08
C HIS A 61 -15.01 -9.89 20.88
N GLY A 62 -14.60 -10.20 19.64
CA GLY A 62 -13.20 -10.49 19.29
C GLY A 62 -12.27 -9.33 19.60
N LEU A 63 -12.58 -8.12 19.11
CA LEU A 63 -11.82 -6.89 19.38
C LEU A 63 -11.65 -6.63 20.88
N ARG A 64 -12.72 -6.78 21.66
CA ARG A 64 -12.69 -6.57 23.13
C ARG A 64 -11.99 -7.70 23.90
N LYS A 65 -11.79 -8.87 23.31
CA LYS A 65 -11.14 -10.03 23.95
C LYS A 65 -9.66 -10.19 23.57
N GLY A 66 -9.28 -9.90 22.33
CA GLY A 66 -7.88 -9.96 21.88
C GLY A 66 -7.10 -8.70 22.22
N TYR A 67 -7.70 -7.53 21.99
CA TYR A 67 -7.02 -6.25 22.11
C TYR A 67 -7.51 -5.39 23.28
N ARG A 68 -8.42 -5.91 24.12
CA ARG A 68 -8.94 -5.20 25.31
C ARG A 68 -9.53 -3.81 24.98
N LEU A 69 -9.99 -3.60 23.74
CA LEU A 69 -10.60 -2.33 23.31
C LEU A 69 -11.84 -2.00 24.17
N SER A 70 -12.11 -0.71 24.32
CA SER A 70 -13.31 -0.25 25.02
C SER A 70 -14.60 -0.60 24.25
N ALA A 71 -15.71 -0.76 24.98
CA ALA A 71 -17.01 -1.01 24.35
C ALA A 71 -17.43 0.13 23.39
N PRO A 72 -17.25 1.43 23.71
CA PRO A 72 -17.48 2.51 22.76
C PRO A 72 -16.59 2.45 21.51
N LEU A 73 -15.28 2.18 21.65
CA LEU A 73 -14.36 2.10 20.50
C LEU A 73 -14.73 0.91 19.59
N ALA A 74 -14.93 -0.27 20.17
CA ALA A 74 -15.35 -1.44 19.41
C ALA A 74 -16.73 -1.26 18.74
N TRP A 75 -17.66 -0.53 19.37
CA TRP A 75 -18.95 -0.20 18.76
C TRP A 75 -18.79 0.73 17.55
N VAL A 76 -18.02 1.82 17.69
CA VAL A 76 -17.77 2.77 16.59
C VAL A 76 -17.07 2.09 15.42
N LEU A 77 -16.00 1.33 15.67
CA LEU A 77 -15.26 0.64 14.60
C LEU A 77 -16.13 -0.36 13.85
N VAL A 78 -16.91 -1.19 14.57
CA VAL A 78 -17.71 -2.25 13.94
C VAL A 78 -18.96 -1.69 13.25
N HIS A 79 -19.73 -0.81 13.90
CA HIS A 79 -20.92 -0.25 13.26
C HIS A 79 -20.58 0.77 12.17
N GLY A 80 -19.48 1.51 12.31
CA GLY A 80 -18.92 2.34 11.24
C GLY A 80 -18.50 1.51 10.04
N GLY A 81 -17.71 0.44 10.23
CA GLY A 81 -17.30 -0.46 9.14
C GLY A 81 -18.48 -1.13 8.43
N PHE A 82 -19.45 -1.69 9.18
CA PHE A 82 -20.65 -2.28 8.57
C PHE A 82 -21.53 -1.25 7.82
N TYR A 83 -21.54 0.01 8.26
CA TYR A 83 -22.24 1.08 7.54
C TYR A 83 -21.50 1.46 6.25
N LEU A 84 -20.19 1.69 6.33
CA LEU A 84 -19.36 2.12 5.21
C LEU A 84 -19.20 1.07 4.10
N LEU A 85 -19.20 -0.23 4.45
CA LEU A 85 -19.25 -1.31 3.46
C LEU A 85 -20.52 -1.31 2.59
N GLY A 86 -21.60 -0.65 3.05
CA GLY A 86 -22.89 -0.58 2.34
C GLY A 86 -23.62 -1.92 2.13
N GLN A 87 -23.08 -3.04 2.65
CA GLN A 87 -23.62 -4.37 2.39
C GLN A 87 -24.94 -4.61 3.13
N ARG A 88 -25.95 -5.08 2.40
CA ARG A 88 -27.25 -5.50 2.97
C ARG A 88 -27.20 -6.78 3.82
N ARG A 89 -26.04 -7.44 3.92
CA ARG A 89 -25.86 -8.67 4.71
C ARG A 89 -25.59 -8.33 6.17
N GLN A 90 -26.25 -9.03 7.11
CA GLN A 90 -25.94 -8.93 8.55
C GLN A 90 -24.63 -9.61 8.97
N ARG A 91 -23.84 -10.09 7.99
CA ARG A 91 -22.60 -10.84 8.16
C ARG A 91 -21.64 -10.49 7.03
N ILE A 92 -20.35 -10.36 7.36
CA ILE A 92 -19.26 -10.17 6.41
C ILE A 92 -18.27 -11.34 6.47
N CYS A 93 -17.48 -11.51 5.42
CA CYS A 93 -16.19 -12.18 5.47
C CYS A 93 -15.09 -11.12 5.58
N LEU A 94 -13.90 -11.47 6.08
CA LEU A 94 -12.80 -10.50 6.21
C LEU A 94 -12.43 -9.86 4.87
N HIS A 95 -12.48 -10.61 3.77
CA HIS A 95 -12.20 -10.09 2.43
C HIS A 95 -13.20 -9.01 1.96
N ASP A 96 -14.43 -8.95 2.49
CA ASP A 96 -15.35 -7.85 2.18
C ASP A 96 -14.77 -6.47 2.58
N LEU A 97 -13.85 -6.43 3.56
CA LEU A 97 -13.14 -5.22 3.99
C LEU A 97 -12.03 -4.75 3.04
N SER A 98 -11.71 -5.51 1.99
CA SER A 98 -10.80 -5.05 0.93
C SER A 98 -11.50 -4.22 -0.14
N ARG A 99 -12.83 -4.04 -0.05
CA ARG A 99 -13.62 -3.29 -1.03
C ARG A 99 -13.26 -1.81 -1.01
N HIS A 100 -12.84 -1.31 -2.16
CA HIS A 100 -12.23 0.00 -2.32
C HIS A 100 -13.18 1.18 -2.02
N MET A 101 -12.62 2.29 -1.51
CA MET A 101 -13.34 3.52 -1.13
C MET A 101 -14.51 3.30 -0.15
N CYS A 102 -14.41 2.28 0.70
CA CYS A 102 -15.38 1.99 1.76
C CYS A 102 -14.76 2.21 3.15
N ILE A 103 -13.72 1.43 3.47
CA ILE A 103 -12.86 1.59 4.65
C ILE A 103 -11.42 1.50 4.19
N GLU A 104 -11.14 0.49 3.36
CA GLU A 104 -9.97 0.43 2.48
C GLU A 104 -9.87 1.71 1.64
N HIS A 105 -8.65 2.22 1.52
CA HIS A 105 -8.31 3.45 0.81
C HIS A 105 -6.84 3.42 0.33
N ASP A 106 -6.59 4.20 -0.73
CA ASP A 106 -5.25 4.51 -1.22
C ASP A 106 -4.32 5.06 -0.11
N ALA A 107 -3.02 5.16 -0.41
CA ALA A 107 -2.01 5.63 0.52
C ALA A 107 -1.96 4.78 1.80
N SER A 108 -2.26 3.49 1.69
CA SER A 108 -1.99 2.49 2.73
C SER A 108 -0.49 2.42 3.03
N LEU A 109 -0.13 2.22 4.30
CA LEU A 109 1.28 2.28 4.75
C LEU A 109 2.10 1.04 4.38
N VAL A 110 1.46 -0.13 4.28
CA VAL A 110 2.12 -1.43 4.03
C VAL A 110 1.39 -2.31 3.02
N HIS A 111 0.33 -1.80 2.40
CA HIS A 111 -0.39 -2.43 1.30
C HIS A 111 -0.29 -1.53 0.06
N PRO A 112 -0.14 -2.11 -1.14
CA PRO A 112 -0.24 -1.36 -2.37
C PRO A 112 -1.71 -0.95 -2.59
N ASP A 113 -1.91 0.04 -3.44
CA ASP A 113 -3.23 0.58 -3.75
C ASP A 113 -4.00 -0.36 -4.70
N VAL A 114 -5.28 -0.10 -4.95
CA VAL A 114 -6.09 -0.96 -5.84
C VAL A 114 -5.58 -0.93 -7.29
N GLU A 115 -5.59 -2.06 -7.99
CA GLU A 115 -5.21 -2.10 -9.41
C GLU A 115 -6.27 -1.41 -10.30
N HIS A 116 -5.85 -0.94 -11.48
CA HIS A 116 -6.70 -0.11 -12.32
C HIS A 116 -7.93 -0.88 -12.85
N ARG A 117 -9.10 -0.54 -12.28
CA ARG A 117 -10.47 -1.09 -12.52
C ARG A 117 -10.90 -2.22 -11.59
N ASP A 118 -10.08 -2.62 -10.63
CA ASP A 118 -10.49 -3.60 -9.61
C ASP A 118 -11.39 -2.96 -8.54
N GLU A 119 -12.27 -3.77 -7.95
CA GLU A 119 -13.19 -3.36 -6.86
C GLU A 119 -12.59 -3.61 -5.46
N TYR A 120 -11.54 -4.43 -5.37
CA TYR A 120 -10.98 -4.95 -4.13
C TYR A 120 -9.45 -4.83 -4.12
N ALA A 121 -8.89 -4.18 -3.10
CA ALA A 121 -7.45 -3.94 -3.00
C ALA A 121 -6.65 -5.16 -2.48
N PRO A 122 -5.34 -5.25 -2.77
CA PRO A 122 -4.51 -6.38 -2.33
C PRO A 122 -4.39 -6.50 -0.80
N ILE A 123 -4.72 -7.70 -0.28
CA ILE A 123 -4.79 -8.00 1.16
C ILE A 123 -3.47 -8.51 1.78
N HIS A 124 -2.35 -8.42 1.06
CA HIS A 124 -1.07 -8.95 1.49
C HIS A 124 -0.04 -7.84 1.66
N VAL A 125 0.63 -7.82 2.82
CA VAL A 125 1.63 -6.82 3.17
C VAL A 125 2.78 -6.82 2.15
N HIS A 126 3.01 -5.67 1.51
CA HIS A 126 4.11 -5.47 0.59
C HIS A 126 5.40 -5.26 1.38
N LYS A 127 6.35 -6.17 1.23
CA LYS A 127 7.57 -6.22 2.07
C LYS A 127 8.37 -4.92 2.00
N ASP A 128 8.57 -4.37 0.81
CA ASP A 128 9.37 -3.14 0.66
C ASP A 128 8.67 -1.90 1.24
N MET A 129 7.32 -1.93 1.34
CA MET A 129 6.56 -0.87 2.02
C MET A 129 6.63 -1.05 3.54
N LEU A 130 6.63 -2.29 4.03
CA LEU A 130 6.89 -2.58 5.44
C LEU A 130 8.31 -2.14 5.85
N GLU A 131 9.35 -2.47 5.07
CA GLU A 131 10.72 -2.00 5.34
C GLU A 131 10.81 -0.47 5.25
N GLY A 132 10.18 0.13 4.23
CA GLY A 132 10.06 1.57 4.08
C GLY A 132 9.41 2.24 5.30
N LEU A 133 8.33 1.66 5.84
CA LEU A 133 7.71 2.10 7.10
C LEU A 133 8.65 1.92 8.28
N MET A 134 9.24 0.74 8.47
CA MET A 134 10.12 0.43 9.62
C MET A 134 11.32 1.39 9.67
N ALA A 135 11.85 1.77 8.51
CA ALA A 135 12.98 2.69 8.42
C ALA A 135 12.71 4.05 9.09
N PHE A 136 11.47 4.56 9.08
CA PHE A 136 11.13 5.89 9.62
C PHE A 136 11.43 6.04 11.12
N SER A 137 11.50 4.95 11.89
CA SER A 137 11.86 4.96 13.31
C SER A 137 13.20 5.67 13.53
N ALA A 138 13.18 6.84 14.16
CA ALA A 138 14.37 7.69 14.29
C ALA A 138 15.50 7.03 15.12
N ASP A 139 15.14 6.28 16.17
CA ASP A 139 16.08 5.54 17.01
C ASP A 139 16.34 4.10 16.53
N GLY A 140 15.50 3.56 15.64
CA GLY A 140 15.58 2.18 15.13
C GLY A 140 15.00 1.13 16.09
N HIS A 141 14.38 1.56 17.18
CA HIS A 141 13.87 0.71 18.27
C HIS A 141 12.38 0.95 18.53
N LEU A 142 11.90 2.18 18.38
CA LEU A 142 10.51 2.57 18.57
C LEU A 142 9.95 3.25 17.31
N MET A 143 8.73 2.89 16.95
CA MET A 143 7.90 3.63 16.00
C MET A 143 7.06 4.65 16.79
N THR A 144 7.41 5.93 16.72
CA THR A 144 6.69 7.00 17.44
C THR A 144 5.58 7.63 16.58
N PRO A 145 4.61 8.35 17.17
CA PRO A 145 3.59 9.10 16.41
C PRO A 145 4.20 10.13 15.44
N ASP A 146 5.39 10.62 15.73
CA ASP A 146 6.09 11.65 14.95
C ASP A 146 6.82 11.01 13.75
N ASP A 147 7.23 9.74 13.86
CA ASP A 147 7.71 8.90 12.76
C ASP A 147 6.57 8.50 11.83
N ILE A 148 5.42 8.10 12.40
CA ILE A 148 4.18 7.85 11.65
C ILE A 148 3.71 9.10 10.91
N ALA A 149 3.82 10.29 11.51
CA ALA A 149 3.48 11.53 10.82
C ALA A 149 4.36 11.77 9.58
N ARG A 150 5.68 11.49 9.65
CA ARG A 150 6.56 11.56 8.46
C ARG A 150 6.20 10.51 7.41
N ALA A 151 5.89 9.27 7.84
CA ALA A 151 5.47 8.19 6.94
C ALA A 151 4.15 8.52 6.21
N ARG A 152 3.13 9.01 6.94
CA ARG A 152 1.86 9.45 6.36
C ARG A 152 2.05 10.62 5.39
N VAL A 153 2.78 11.67 5.77
CA VAL A 153 3.03 12.82 4.88
C VAL A 153 3.76 12.40 3.61
N LEU A 154 4.76 11.52 3.70
CA LEU A 154 5.47 11.08 2.50
C LEU A 154 4.59 10.23 1.58
N ARG A 155 3.85 9.26 2.13
CA ARG A 155 2.96 8.39 1.35
C ARG A 155 1.80 9.16 0.74
N GLU A 156 1.20 10.10 1.47
CA GLU A 156 0.13 10.97 0.94
C GLU A 156 0.64 11.99 -0.10
N ALA A 157 1.92 12.40 -0.03
CA ALA A 157 2.56 13.26 -1.03
C ALA A 157 2.88 12.53 -2.36
N GLU A 158 2.61 11.23 -2.48
CA GLU A 158 2.74 10.53 -3.75
C GLU A 158 1.62 10.88 -4.74
N TYR A 159 0.52 11.49 -4.27
CA TYR A 159 -0.75 11.70 -4.96
C TYR A 159 -0.98 13.16 -5.36
N LEU A 160 -1.44 13.37 -6.60
CA LEU A 160 -1.84 14.70 -7.09
C LEU A 160 -3.13 15.21 -6.43
N LYS A 161 -4.02 14.31 -6.01
CA LYS A 161 -5.29 14.62 -5.36
C LYS A 161 -5.20 14.26 -3.87
N PRO A 162 -5.41 15.20 -2.94
CA PRO A 162 -5.48 14.89 -1.52
C PRO A 162 -6.60 13.90 -1.20
N MET A 163 -6.31 12.98 -0.29
CA MET A 163 -7.30 12.08 0.32
C MET A 163 -8.42 12.90 0.99
N ASP A 164 -9.66 12.39 0.93
CA ASP A 164 -10.78 13.09 1.55
C ASP A 164 -10.76 12.99 3.09
N ARG A 165 -11.61 13.79 3.74
CA ARG A 165 -11.59 13.97 5.20
C ARG A 165 -11.97 12.71 5.99
N LEU A 166 -12.73 11.78 5.43
CA LEU A 166 -13.11 10.53 6.08
C LEU A 166 -11.94 9.55 6.03
N HIS A 167 -11.47 9.18 4.84
CA HIS A 167 -10.38 8.23 4.70
C HIS A 167 -9.10 8.74 5.36
N ALA A 168 -8.79 10.04 5.30
CA ALA A 168 -7.62 10.58 5.99
C ALA A 168 -7.72 10.46 7.52
N GLU A 169 -8.93 10.44 8.10
CA GLU A 169 -9.11 10.21 9.53
C GLU A 169 -9.11 8.72 9.89
N ILE A 170 -9.58 7.83 8.99
CA ILE A 170 -9.39 6.38 9.11
C ILE A 170 -7.89 6.06 9.15
N ALA A 171 -7.14 6.52 8.16
CA ALA A 171 -5.70 6.28 7.99
C ALA A 171 -4.82 6.75 9.17
N ARG A 172 -5.23 7.82 9.87
CA ARG A 172 -4.61 8.24 11.14
C ARG A 172 -5.11 7.40 12.33
N GLY A 173 -6.40 7.07 12.33
CA GLY A 173 -7.07 6.25 13.34
C GLY A 173 -6.47 4.85 13.46
N GLU A 174 -6.08 4.23 12.34
CA GLU A 174 -5.39 2.93 12.32
C GLU A 174 -4.15 2.94 13.21
N MET A 175 -3.17 3.78 12.89
CA MET A 175 -1.94 3.86 13.68
C MET A 175 -2.17 4.45 15.08
N ALA A 176 -3.18 5.31 15.26
CA ALA A 176 -3.58 5.78 16.59
C ALA A 176 -4.06 4.64 17.51
N ILE A 177 -4.73 3.62 16.98
CA ILE A 177 -5.09 2.40 17.73
C ILE A 177 -3.83 1.57 18.02
N VAL A 178 -2.97 1.36 17.01
CA VAL A 178 -1.73 0.57 17.13
C VAL A 178 -0.79 1.15 18.20
N MET A 179 -0.64 2.48 18.26
CA MET A 179 0.17 3.18 19.26
C MET A 179 -0.28 2.88 20.70
N HIS A 180 -1.58 2.79 20.97
CA HIS A 180 -2.11 2.43 22.30
C HIS A 180 -2.24 0.93 22.54
N LEU A 181 -2.14 0.12 21.48
CA LEU A 181 -2.25 -1.33 21.60
C LEU A 181 -0.93 -1.95 22.06
N PHE A 182 0.21 -1.43 21.57
CA PHE A 182 1.50 -2.10 21.70
C PHE A 182 2.61 -1.30 22.39
N ASN A 183 2.34 -0.10 22.89
CA ASN A 183 3.28 0.68 23.71
C ASN A 183 3.39 0.18 25.17
N ASN A 184 3.33 -1.14 25.37
CA ASN A 184 3.55 -1.78 26.67
C ASN A 184 4.91 -1.33 27.23
N PRO A 185 5.03 -0.97 28.53
CA PRO A 185 6.32 -0.69 29.14
C PRO A 185 7.23 -1.92 29.05
N ALA A 186 8.55 -1.69 29.04
CA ALA A 186 9.53 -2.76 29.13
C ALA A 186 9.25 -3.64 30.39
N PRO A 187 9.40 -4.98 30.30
CA PRO A 187 9.23 -5.85 31.46
C PRO A 187 10.15 -5.43 32.61
N ASP A 188 9.58 -5.30 33.82
CA ASP A 188 10.35 -4.98 35.02
C ASP A 188 11.36 -6.11 35.30
N PRO A 189 12.68 -5.84 35.25
CA PRO A 189 13.71 -6.88 35.42
C PRO A 189 13.76 -7.47 36.84
N SER A 190 13.02 -6.90 37.80
CA SER A 190 12.84 -7.48 39.14
C SER A 190 11.67 -8.49 39.21
N LEU A 191 10.81 -8.54 38.20
CA LEU A 191 9.71 -9.51 38.10
C LEU A 191 10.16 -10.73 37.28
N PRO A 192 10.03 -11.96 37.81
CA PRO A 192 10.43 -13.15 37.06
C PRO A 192 9.52 -13.39 35.86
N ALA A 193 10.12 -13.65 34.70
CA ALA A 193 9.40 -14.13 33.53
C ALA A 193 8.74 -15.50 33.81
N HIS A 194 7.58 -15.72 33.19
CA HIS A 194 6.71 -16.90 33.30
C HIS A 194 5.87 -17.02 34.59
N PRO A 195 4.66 -17.62 34.52
CA PRO A 195 3.63 -17.45 35.55
C PRO A 195 3.90 -18.27 36.82
N PRO A 196 3.29 -17.87 37.97
CA PRO A 196 3.44 -18.60 39.22
C PRO A 196 2.88 -20.02 39.11
N SER A 197 3.77 -21.00 39.34
CA SER A 197 3.41 -22.40 39.56
C SER A 197 2.25 -22.55 40.55
N PHE A 198 1.41 -23.57 40.34
CA PHE A 198 0.18 -23.82 41.12
C PHE A 198 0.40 -23.80 42.65
N LEU A 199 1.58 -24.28 43.11
CA LEU A 199 2.02 -24.26 44.50
C LEU A 199 2.08 -22.85 45.12
N GLY A 200 2.31 -21.80 44.33
CA GLY A 200 2.39 -20.41 44.80
C GLY A 200 1.07 -19.88 45.37
N LYS A 201 -0.08 -20.44 44.99
CA LYS A 201 -1.40 -20.02 45.49
C LYS A 201 -1.59 -20.37 46.98
N LEU A 202 -1.10 -21.53 47.41
CA LEU A 202 -1.35 -22.03 48.77
C LEU A 202 -0.64 -21.19 49.86
N LYS A 203 0.57 -20.69 49.56
CA LYS A 203 1.38 -19.90 50.51
C LYS A 203 0.81 -18.48 50.76
N ARG A 204 -0.04 -17.98 49.86
CA ARG A 204 -0.68 -16.65 49.94
C ARG A 204 -1.93 -16.61 50.83
N PHE A 205 -2.47 -17.77 51.24
CA PHE A 205 -3.69 -17.85 52.06
C PHE A 205 -3.44 -17.64 53.57
N PHE A 206 -2.20 -17.79 54.04
CA PHE A 206 -1.86 -17.81 55.47
C PHE A 206 -1.15 -16.56 56.02
N LYS A 207 -1.01 -15.48 55.24
CA LYS A 207 -0.43 -14.20 55.73
C LYS A 207 -1.42 -13.06 55.53
N GLY A 208 -2.11 -12.68 56.61
CA GLY A 208 -3.23 -11.75 56.58
C GLY A 208 -2.85 -10.26 56.67
N LYS A 209 -3.68 -9.45 56.01
CA LYS A 209 -3.94 -8.00 56.17
C LYS A 209 -2.76 -6.99 56.04
N CYS A 210 -3.11 -5.84 55.46
CA CYS A 210 -2.41 -4.56 55.51
C CYS A 210 -1.00 -4.48 54.87
N SER A 211 -0.97 -4.30 53.55
CA SER A 211 -0.58 -2.98 53.03
C SER A 211 -1.24 -2.73 51.68
N ALA A 212 -1.65 -1.49 51.42
CA ALA A 212 -2.09 -1.05 50.09
C ALA A 212 -0.86 -0.65 49.28
N SER A 213 -0.16 -1.64 48.71
CA SER A 213 0.94 -1.39 47.78
C SER A 213 0.37 -0.73 46.51
N GLY A 214 0.51 0.59 46.41
CA GLY A 214 0.21 1.32 45.18
C GLY A 214 1.07 0.73 44.06
N GLN A 215 0.42 0.12 43.06
CA GLN A 215 1.13 -0.41 41.91
C GLN A 215 1.65 0.78 41.10
N HIS A 216 2.97 0.99 41.14
CA HIS A 216 3.65 1.86 40.19
C HIS A 216 3.56 1.22 38.80
N HIS A 217 2.43 1.46 38.13
CA HIS A 217 2.25 1.19 36.72
C HIS A 217 3.31 1.99 35.95
N ALA A 218 4.31 1.28 35.40
CA ALA A 218 5.34 1.87 34.57
C ALA A 218 4.71 2.65 33.40
N GLN A 219 5.27 3.80 33.07
CA GLN A 219 4.69 4.64 32.02
C GLN A 219 4.71 3.91 30.67
N PRO A 220 3.63 3.98 29.87
CA PRO A 220 3.63 3.43 28.50
C PRO A 220 4.78 4.02 27.68
N LEU A 221 5.27 3.25 26.71
CA LEU A 221 6.29 3.73 25.79
C LEU A 221 5.78 4.91 24.94
N PRO A 222 6.66 5.83 24.49
CA PRO A 222 6.29 6.96 23.64
C PRO A 222 5.95 6.54 22.20
N GLY A 223 6.11 5.26 21.86
CA GLY A 223 5.86 4.62 20.58
C GLY A 223 5.77 3.10 20.75
N VAL A 224 5.73 2.37 19.64
CA VAL A 224 5.62 0.89 19.63
C VAL A 224 6.98 0.26 19.31
N PRO A 225 7.41 -0.81 20.02
CA PRO A 225 8.63 -1.55 19.68
C PRO A 225 8.63 -2.03 18.22
N LEU A 226 9.73 -1.74 17.51
CA LEU A 226 9.80 -1.89 16.05
C LEU A 226 9.82 -3.36 15.60
N ASP A 227 10.40 -4.23 16.42
CA ASP A 227 10.38 -5.69 16.28
C ASP A 227 8.96 -6.26 16.42
N LEU A 228 8.22 -5.80 17.44
CA LEU A 228 6.83 -6.17 17.69
C LEU A 228 5.95 -5.71 16.53
N LEU A 229 6.07 -4.44 16.12
CA LEU A 229 5.28 -3.87 15.03
C LEU A 229 5.51 -4.62 13.71
N ARG A 230 6.78 -4.94 13.41
CA ARG A 230 7.19 -5.74 12.25
C ARG A 230 6.56 -7.13 12.25
N VAL A 231 6.65 -7.87 13.36
CA VAL A 231 6.04 -9.21 13.50
C VAL A 231 4.52 -9.14 13.40
N TRP A 232 3.88 -8.20 14.07
CA TRP A 232 2.42 -8.07 14.06
C TRP A 232 1.86 -7.70 12.68
N LEU A 233 2.55 -6.82 11.93
CA LEU A 233 2.16 -6.48 10.56
C LEU A 233 2.42 -7.64 9.58
N HIS A 234 3.58 -8.30 9.63
CA HIS A 234 3.98 -9.30 8.63
C HIS A 234 3.45 -10.73 8.91
N GLU A 235 3.45 -11.18 10.16
CA GLU A 235 2.97 -12.53 10.54
C GLU A 235 1.51 -12.53 11.00
N GLU A 236 0.90 -11.35 11.20
CA GLU A 236 -0.47 -11.20 11.70
C GLU A 236 -0.68 -12.01 12.99
N ARG A 237 0.24 -11.77 13.93
CA ARG A 237 0.48 -12.57 15.12
C ARG A 237 0.70 -11.67 16.34
N LEU A 238 0.14 -12.08 17.47
CA LEU A 238 0.52 -11.55 18.78
C LEU A 238 1.78 -12.26 19.30
N PRO A 239 2.79 -11.54 19.82
CA PRO A 239 3.98 -12.16 20.38
C PRO A 239 3.66 -13.14 21.51
N ASP A 240 4.48 -14.17 21.67
CA ASP A 240 4.23 -15.21 22.67
C ASP A 240 4.32 -14.65 24.10
N GLY A 241 3.20 -14.70 24.82
CA GLY A 241 3.09 -14.14 26.18
C GLY A 241 2.74 -12.64 26.22
N TRP A 242 2.51 -11.98 25.09
CA TRP A 242 1.99 -10.62 25.06
C TRP A 242 0.58 -10.54 25.66
N GLU A 243 0.32 -9.49 26.45
CA GLU A 243 -1.01 -9.06 26.89
C GLU A 243 -1.17 -7.54 26.75
N PRO A 244 -2.38 -7.02 26.44
CA PRO A 244 -2.61 -5.59 26.26
C PRO A 244 -2.51 -4.87 27.61
N TYR A 245 -1.49 -4.02 27.77
CA TYR A 245 -1.14 -3.38 29.05
C TYR A 245 -2.30 -2.55 29.63
N HIS A 246 -2.89 -1.70 28.80
CA HIS A 246 -4.05 -0.88 29.15
C HIS A 246 -5.29 -1.19 28.29
N HIS A 247 -6.35 -0.40 28.46
CA HIS A 247 -7.64 -0.61 27.81
C HIS A 247 -7.89 0.52 26.81
N THR A 248 -7.56 0.26 25.55
CA THR A 248 -7.55 1.24 24.46
C THR A 248 -8.95 1.82 24.23
N GLY A 249 -9.07 3.13 24.43
CA GLY A 249 -10.35 3.85 24.46
C GLY A 249 -10.53 4.82 23.29
N LEU A 250 -11.79 5.11 22.96
CA LEU A 250 -12.16 6.01 21.88
C LEU A 250 -11.56 7.42 22.04
N VAL A 251 -11.55 7.95 23.26
CA VAL A 251 -10.96 9.27 23.58
C VAL A 251 -9.46 9.27 23.31
N HIS A 252 -8.71 8.35 23.92
CA HIS A 252 -7.25 8.24 23.71
C HIS A 252 -6.89 8.00 22.22
N THR A 253 -7.72 7.25 21.50
CA THR A 253 -7.56 7.03 20.06
C THR A 253 -7.72 8.33 19.27
N PHE A 254 -8.75 9.13 19.59
CA PHE A 254 -8.98 10.43 18.95
C PHE A 254 -7.90 11.47 19.32
N GLU A 255 -7.41 11.46 20.56
CA GLU A 255 -6.28 12.29 21.01
C GLU A 255 -5.01 11.93 20.23
N MET A 256 -4.70 10.64 20.07
CA MET A 256 -3.53 10.17 19.32
C MET A 256 -3.66 10.43 17.81
N SER A 257 -4.82 10.21 17.21
CA SER A 257 -5.10 10.62 15.82
C SER A 257 -4.90 12.14 15.65
N THR A 258 -5.33 12.93 16.64
CA THR A 258 -5.15 14.38 16.64
C THR A 258 -3.69 14.82 16.83
N ARG A 259 -2.88 14.09 17.62
CA ARG A 259 -1.42 14.29 17.66
C ARG A 259 -0.80 14.02 16.29
N ILE A 260 -1.06 12.86 15.69
CA ILE A 260 -0.55 12.50 14.36
C ILE A 260 -0.97 13.56 13.32
N ARG A 261 -2.24 13.96 13.31
CA ARG A 261 -2.78 15.04 12.45
C ARG A 261 -2.05 16.38 12.67
N THR A 262 -1.63 16.68 13.89
CA THR A 262 -0.93 17.93 14.23
C THR A 262 0.50 17.93 13.72
N GLU A 263 1.25 16.84 13.93
CA GLU A 263 2.60 16.70 13.39
C GLU A 263 2.60 16.61 11.85
N MET A 264 1.64 15.91 11.24
CA MET A 264 1.46 15.93 9.77
C MET A 264 1.24 17.36 9.24
N ASN A 265 0.36 18.14 9.90
CA ASN A 265 0.09 19.54 9.52
C ASN A 265 1.29 20.48 9.76
N LYS A 266 2.18 20.15 10.70
CA LYS A 266 3.42 20.89 10.96
C LYS A 266 4.46 20.58 9.87
N LEU A 267 4.72 19.30 9.62
CA LEU A 267 5.61 18.82 8.56
C LEU A 267 5.19 19.35 7.18
N ALA A 268 3.89 19.34 6.86
CA ALA A 268 3.37 19.89 5.61
C ALA A 268 3.63 21.41 5.46
N LYS A 269 3.59 22.18 6.56
CA LYS A 269 3.94 23.62 6.56
C LYS A 269 5.44 23.84 6.45
N GLU A 270 6.25 23.02 7.10
CA GLU A 270 7.72 23.06 7.01
C GLU A 270 8.16 22.77 5.57
N VAL A 271 7.63 21.70 4.95
CA VAL A 271 7.83 21.35 3.54
C VAL A 271 7.34 22.47 2.61
N ALA A 272 6.15 23.04 2.83
CA ALA A 272 5.63 24.12 1.98
C ALA A 272 6.47 25.41 2.09
N LYS A 273 6.95 25.75 3.29
CA LYS A 273 7.87 26.88 3.51
C LYS A 273 9.21 26.65 2.81
N GLU A 274 9.73 25.42 2.87
CA GLU A 274 10.99 25.08 2.20
C GLU A 274 10.85 25.09 0.68
N LYS A 275 9.77 24.52 0.12
CA LYS A 275 9.45 24.64 -1.32
C LYS A 275 9.39 26.09 -1.79
N ALA A 276 8.76 26.97 -1.01
CA ALA A 276 8.69 28.40 -1.32
C ALA A 276 10.08 29.08 -1.28
N LEU A 277 10.93 28.71 -0.31
CA LEU A 277 12.30 29.23 -0.21
C LEU A 277 13.16 28.77 -1.40
N LEU A 278 13.19 27.47 -1.68
CA LEU A 278 13.90 26.88 -2.82
C LEU A 278 13.47 27.52 -4.14
N ARG A 279 12.15 27.66 -4.37
CA ARG A 279 11.61 28.33 -5.54
C ARG A 279 12.11 29.77 -5.66
N SER A 280 12.10 30.55 -4.57
CA SER A 280 12.60 31.92 -4.59
C SER A 280 14.12 32.01 -4.86
N SER A 281 14.88 30.99 -4.47
CA SER A 281 16.31 30.88 -4.82
C SER A 281 16.50 30.56 -6.30
N THR A 282 15.77 29.58 -6.86
CA THR A 282 15.87 29.23 -8.29
C THR A 282 15.38 30.35 -9.20
N GLU A 283 14.34 31.10 -8.81
CA GLU A 283 13.85 32.26 -9.55
C GLU A 283 14.92 33.38 -9.58
N ALA A 284 15.62 33.62 -8.46
CA ALA A 284 16.73 34.58 -8.41
C ALA A 284 17.98 34.13 -9.18
N GLU A 285 18.32 32.84 -9.16
CA GLU A 285 19.42 32.28 -9.97
C GLU A 285 19.13 32.41 -11.47
N GLN A 286 17.89 32.15 -11.90
CA GLN A 286 17.45 32.35 -13.28
C GLN A 286 17.49 33.81 -13.70
N GLU A 287 17.11 34.76 -12.84
CA GLU A 287 17.22 36.20 -13.11
C GLU A 287 18.69 36.63 -13.31
N VAL A 288 19.61 36.15 -12.46
CA VAL A 288 21.06 36.43 -12.59
C VAL A 288 21.63 35.84 -13.88
N ILE A 289 21.23 34.63 -14.27
CA ILE A 289 21.66 33.99 -15.52
C ILE A 289 21.12 34.78 -16.73
N ALA A 290 19.84 35.18 -16.73
CA ALA A 290 19.25 35.97 -17.80
C ALA A 290 19.92 37.35 -17.95
N ALA A 291 20.25 38.01 -16.83
CA ALA A 291 21.02 39.25 -16.83
C ALA A 291 22.45 39.07 -17.36
N ALA A 292 23.12 37.94 -17.06
CA ALA A 292 24.44 37.64 -17.60
C ALA A 292 24.42 37.36 -19.12
N VAL A 293 23.41 36.63 -19.62
CA VAL A 293 23.24 36.35 -21.06
C VAL A 293 22.93 37.63 -21.83
N THR A 294 22.08 38.51 -21.31
CA THR A 294 21.75 39.81 -21.95
C THR A 294 22.85 40.87 -21.82
N ALA A 295 23.86 40.64 -20.98
CA ALA A 295 25.06 41.48 -20.87
C ALA A 295 26.26 40.96 -21.69
N ALA A 296 26.14 39.81 -22.35
CA ALA A 296 27.17 39.31 -23.26
C ALA A 296 27.17 40.13 -24.57
N PRO A 297 28.33 40.56 -25.09
CA PRO A 297 28.40 41.28 -26.36
C PRO A 297 28.18 40.34 -27.56
N ASP A 298 27.47 40.84 -28.57
CA ASP A 298 27.26 40.17 -29.87
C ASP A 298 28.55 40.13 -30.72
N GLU A 299 29.56 39.36 -30.31
CA GLU A 299 30.62 38.89 -31.21
C GLU A 299 30.47 37.37 -31.45
N PRO A 300 30.30 36.92 -32.72
CA PRO A 300 30.21 35.50 -33.02
C PRO A 300 31.58 34.83 -32.80
N PRO A 301 31.65 33.70 -32.06
CA PRO A 301 32.89 32.96 -31.93
C PRO A 301 33.30 32.39 -33.30
N PHE A 302 34.49 32.80 -33.76
CA PHE A 302 35.09 32.50 -35.07
C PHE A 302 34.40 33.17 -36.26
N GLY A 303 35.02 34.25 -36.76
CA GLY A 303 34.66 34.88 -38.02
C GLY A 303 35.00 33.99 -39.22
N ILE A 304 34.09 33.09 -39.60
CA ILE A 304 34.13 32.38 -40.87
C ILE A 304 33.61 33.33 -41.95
N VAL A 305 34.51 33.84 -42.77
CA VAL A 305 34.15 34.56 -44.00
C VAL A 305 33.58 33.55 -44.99
N LEU A 306 32.26 33.61 -45.21
CA LEU A 306 31.63 32.92 -46.33
C LEU A 306 31.97 33.68 -47.61
N GLU A 307 32.99 33.24 -48.35
CA GLU A 307 33.16 33.66 -49.74
C GLU A 307 31.92 33.26 -50.54
N GLN A 308 31.36 34.22 -51.27
CA GLN A 308 30.24 33.99 -52.18
C GLN A 308 30.76 33.30 -53.44
N GLY A 309 30.92 31.98 -53.37
CA GLY A 309 31.18 31.16 -54.54
C GLY A 309 30.06 31.33 -55.56
N GLU A 310 30.42 31.67 -56.81
CA GLU A 310 29.46 31.89 -57.88
C GLU A 310 28.65 30.62 -58.17
N ILE A 311 27.34 30.78 -58.33
CA ILE A 311 26.44 29.67 -58.68
C ILE A 311 26.69 29.30 -60.14
N GLY A 312 27.33 28.16 -60.38
CA GLY A 312 27.47 27.59 -61.72
C GLY A 312 26.17 26.94 -62.18
N ASP A 313 25.60 27.43 -63.28
CA ASP A 313 24.41 26.87 -63.93
C ASP A 313 24.72 25.53 -64.63
N GLU A 314 24.79 24.43 -63.88
CA GLU A 314 24.80 23.06 -64.40
C GLU A 314 23.49 22.33 -64.00
N PRO A 315 22.63 21.94 -64.96
CA PRO A 315 21.32 21.36 -64.65
C PRO A 315 21.42 19.91 -64.15
N LEU A 316 20.74 19.63 -63.03
CA LEU A 316 20.74 18.33 -62.36
C LEU A 316 20.21 17.21 -63.29
N SER A 317 21.05 16.22 -63.59
CA SER A 317 20.67 15.07 -64.44
C SER A 317 19.92 13.99 -63.65
N ASP A 318 18.72 13.61 -64.11
CA ASP A 318 17.88 12.58 -63.48
C ASP A 318 18.59 11.22 -63.30
N PRO A 319 18.46 10.55 -62.13
CA PRO A 319 18.85 9.15 -61.98
C PRO A 319 17.86 8.22 -62.73
N PRO A 320 18.33 7.07 -63.27
CA PRO A 320 17.55 6.28 -64.23
C PRO A 320 16.38 5.51 -63.61
N ARG A 321 15.23 5.53 -64.31
CA ARG A 321 14.05 4.70 -63.98
C ARG A 321 14.33 3.22 -64.24
N HIS A 322 14.23 2.39 -63.20
CA HIS A 322 14.06 0.94 -63.38
C HIS A 322 12.58 0.57 -63.57
N HIS A 323 12.26 -0.08 -64.69
CA HIS A 323 10.92 -0.60 -64.96
C HIS A 323 10.68 -1.99 -64.37
N HIS A 324 9.44 -2.20 -63.92
CA HIS A 324 8.70 -3.42 -63.61
C HIS A 324 9.40 -4.80 -63.68
N HIS A 325 9.00 -5.67 -62.74
CA HIS A 325 8.21 -6.85 -63.12
C HIS A 325 7.03 -7.07 -62.16
N HIS A 326 5.85 -7.38 -62.72
CA HIS A 326 4.67 -7.84 -61.98
C HIS A 326 4.65 -9.37 -61.95
N HIS A 327 4.22 -9.97 -60.84
CA HIS A 327 3.59 -11.30 -60.88
C HIS A 327 2.37 -11.36 -59.95
N HIS A 328 1.20 -11.47 -60.55
CA HIS A 328 0.01 -12.03 -59.89
C HIS A 328 0.12 -13.57 -59.91
N HIS A 329 -0.48 -14.23 -58.91
CA HIS A 329 -1.38 -15.36 -59.16
C HIS A 329 -2.39 -15.55 -58.02
N GLN A 330 -3.55 -16.14 -58.34
CA GLN A 330 -4.69 -16.35 -57.44
C GLN A 330 -4.73 -17.77 -56.82
N PRO A 331 -5.54 -18.00 -55.76
CA PRO A 331 -5.54 -19.24 -54.96
C PRO A 331 -6.65 -20.26 -55.33
N SER A 332 -6.72 -21.38 -54.57
CA SER A 332 -7.83 -22.37 -54.42
C SER A 332 -7.76 -23.65 -55.30
N PRO A 333 -8.47 -24.77 -54.98
CA PRO A 333 -9.00 -25.28 -53.68
C PRO A 333 -8.85 -26.83 -53.45
N SER A 334 -9.37 -27.31 -52.30
CA SER A 334 -9.90 -28.68 -52.03
C SER A 334 -8.92 -29.87 -51.83
N GLY A 335 -9.21 -30.87 -50.96
CA GLY A 335 -10.28 -31.01 -49.96
C GLY A 335 -10.52 -32.45 -49.45
N THR A 336 -11.34 -32.62 -48.38
CA THR A 336 -11.85 -33.91 -47.77
C THR A 336 -10.80 -34.89 -47.20
N LEU A 337 -11.05 -35.86 -46.29
CA LEU A 337 -12.14 -36.37 -45.40
C LEU A 337 -11.43 -36.89 -44.09
N ARG A 338 -11.96 -37.53 -43.02
CA ARG A 338 -13.21 -38.15 -42.49
C ARG A 338 -13.09 -38.04 -40.94
N SER A 339 -14.08 -37.67 -40.12
CA SER A 339 -15.30 -38.37 -39.64
C SER A 339 -15.14 -39.57 -38.67
N THR A 340 -15.35 -39.30 -37.37
CA THR A 340 -16.30 -39.94 -36.42
C THR A 340 -16.64 -38.88 -35.35
N ALA A 341 -17.90 -38.52 -35.03
CA ALA A 341 -18.96 -39.29 -34.35
C ALA A 341 -18.60 -39.65 -32.88
N SER A 342 -19.45 -39.44 -31.86
CA SER A 342 -20.90 -39.14 -31.84
C SER A 342 -21.44 -38.54 -30.51
N THR A 343 -22.62 -37.88 -30.57
CA THR A 343 -23.74 -37.85 -29.57
C THR A 343 -23.52 -37.31 -28.13
N SER A 344 -24.47 -36.62 -27.46
CA SER A 344 -25.78 -36.01 -27.86
C SER A 344 -26.48 -35.29 -26.69
N SER A 345 -27.36 -34.30 -26.99
CA SER A 345 -28.63 -33.93 -26.28
C SER A 345 -28.61 -33.57 -24.76
N SER A 346 -29.53 -32.80 -24.15
CA SER A 346 -30.60 -31.82 -24.50
C SER A 346 -31.16 -31.30 -23.13
N ALA A 347 -31.97 -30.26 -22.93
CA ALA A 347 -32.80 -29.34 -23.73
C ALA A 347 -32.74 -27.95 -23.03
N SER A 348 -32.87 -26.77 -23.65
CA SER A 348 -33.95 -26.18 -24.46
C SER A 348 -35.26 -25.88 -23.70
N ALA A 349 -35.46 -24.60 -23.38
CA ALA A 349 -36.77 -23.97 -23.22
C ALA A 349 -36.65 -22.53 -23.74
N SER A 350 -37.61 -22.08 -24.56
CA SER A 350 -37.57 -20.78 -25.24
C SER A 350 -38.90 -20.05 -25.06
N LEU A 351 -38.87 -18.72 -25.13
CA LEU A 351 -39.98 -17.95 -25.67
C LEU A 351 -39.45 -16.73 -26.43
N GLN A 352 -40.13 -16.39 -27.52
CA GLN A 352 -39.83 -15.26 -28.40
C GLN A 352 -40.77 -14.08 -28.07
N VAL A 353 -40.50 -12.89 -28.62
CA VAL A 353 -41.45 -12.13 -29.47
C VAL A 353 -40.82 -10.82 -29.99
N GLU A 354 -40.79 -10.72 -31.31
CA GLU A 354 -40.94 -9.55 -32.21
C GLU A 354 -40.14 -8.23 -32.05
N THR A 355 -39.66 -7.76 -33.21
CA THR A 355 -39.11 -6.42 -33.50
C THR A 355 -40.07 -5.63 -34.41
N PRO A 356 -39.94 -4.29 -34.49
CA PRO A 356 -40.08 -3.63 -35.79
C PRO A 356 -38.94 -2.65 -36.16
N ILE A 357 -38.94 -2.26 -37.44
CA ILE A 357 -37.81 -1.76 -38.27
C ILE A 357 -38.46 -0.86 -39.36
N THR A 358 -37.97 0.30 -39.83
CA THR A 358 -36.69 1.06 -39.72
C THR A 358 -37.03 2.59 -39.61
N PRO A 359 -36.25 3.66 -39.99
CA PRO A 359 -34.98 3.80 -40.74
C PRO A 359 -33.94 4.79 -40.12
N ASP A 360 -33.01 5.24 -40.97
CA ASP A 360 -31.84 6.11 -40.73
C ASP A 360 -32.08 7.54 -40.20
N ALA A 361 -31.06 8.03 -39.48
CA ALA A 361 -30.61 9.41 -39.56
C ALA A 361 -29.07 9.44 -39.57
N ALA A 362 -28.46 9.97 -40.63
CA ALA A 362 -27.00 9.94 -40.81
C ALA A 362 -26.29 10.95 -39.89
N VAL A 363 -25.18 10.53 -39.27
CA VAL A 363 -24.28 11.40 -38.49
C VAL A 363 -23.04 11.70 -39.33
N PRO A 364 -22.68 12.98 -39.56
CA PRO A 364 -21.49 13.33 -40.33
C PRO A 364 -20.20 13.01 -39.56
N GLN A 365 -19.21 12.44 -40.24
CA GLN A 365 -17.85 12.31 -39.71
C GLN A 365 -17.12 13.66 -39.83
N THR A 366 -17.04 14.40 -38.74
CA THR A 366 -16.08 15.51 -38.62
C THR A 366 -14.76 14.95 -38.10
N ILE A 367 -13.73 14.93 -38.93
CA ILE A 367 -12.36 14.66 -38.50
C ILE A 367 -11.91 15.86 -37.65
N LEU A 368 -11.65 15.62 -36.36
CA LEU A 368 -10.85 16.51 -35.54
C LEU A 368 -9.44 15.94 -35.48
N GLU A 369 -8.50 16.67 -36.08
CA GLU A 369 -7.08 16.34 -35.99
C GLU A 369 -6.62 16.49 -34.54
N LEU A 370 -6.11 15.41 -33.95
CA LEU A 370 -5.45 15.48 -32.65
C LEU A 370 -4.07 16.12 -32.85
N PRO A 371 -3.70 17.17 -32.09
CA PRO A 371 -2.34 17.67 -32.11
C PRO A 371 -1.38 16.59 -31.61
N VAL A 372 -0.27 16.41 -32.31
CA VAL A 372 0.76 15.43 -31.94
C VAL A 372 1.45 15.89 -30.65
N LEU A 373 1.15 15.23 -29.53
CA LEU A 373 1.82 15.45 -28.25
C LEU A 373 3.25 14.86 -28.29
N THR A 374 4.21 15.70 -28.65
CA THR A 374 5.65 15.40 -28.52
C THR A 374 6.16 15.75 -27.13
N ASP A 375 5.62 15.12 -26.09
CA ASP A 375 6.11 15.26 -24.70
C ASP A 375 7.15 14.16 -24.39
N SER A 376 8.41 14.56 -24.25
CA SER A 376 9.48 13.69 -23.75
C SER A 376 9.40 13.60 -22.21
N PRO A 377 9.19 12.41 -21.60
CA PRO A 377 8.83 12.31 -20.19
C PRO A 377 10.05 12.33 -19.26
N LEU A 378 10.75 13.47 -19.18
CA LEU A 378 11.84 13.71 -18.21
C LEU A 378 11.71 15.05 -17.46
N ASP A 379 11.47 16.16 -18.16
CA ASP A 379 11.46 17.50 -17.56
C ASP A 379 10.05 17.98 -17.18
N SER A 380 9.48 17.38 -16.13
CA SER A 380 8.22 17.81 -15.52
C SER A 380 8.49 18.33 -14.09
N PRO A 381 8.12 19.58 -13.75
CA PRO A 381 8.42 20.16 -12.44
C PRO A 381 7.74 19.41 -11.28
N GLN A 382 6.70 18.62 -11.56
CA GLN A 382 6.03 17.76 -10.57
C GLN A 382 6.90 16.56 -10.13
N VAL A 383 7.83 16.10 -10.98
CA VAL A 383 8.77 15.02 -10.66
C VAL A 383 9.86 15.55 -9.72
N GLU A 384 10.45 16.70 -10.03
CA GLU A 384 11.46 17.36 -9.21
C GLU A 384 10.90 17.85 -7.86
N GLU A 385 9.65 18.35 -7.87
CA GLU A 385 8.87 18.67 -6.68
C GLU A 385 8.69 17.46 -5.74
N LYS A 386 8.52 16.24 -6.31
CA LYS A 386 8.34 15.00 -5.54
C LYS A 386 9.66 14.52 -4.93
N ILE A 387 10.78 14.62 -5.65
CA ILE A 387 12.12 14.24 -5.17
C ILE A 387 12.52 15.02 -3.91
N THR A 388 12.28 16.34 -3.89
CA THR A 388 12.64 17.23 -2.77
C THR A 388 11.93 16.88 -1.46
N VAL A 389 10.69 16.38 -1.52
CA VAL A 389 9.94 15.94 -0.33
C VAL A 389 10.47 14.59 0.19
N ILE A 390 10.84 13.69 -0.73
CA ILE A 390 11.38 12.36 -0.40
C ILE A 390 12.70 12.47 0.36
N THR A 391 13.64 13.30 -0.08
CA THR A 391 15.02 13.33 0.47
C THR A 391 15.11 13.82 1.92
N LYS A 392 14.15 14.60 2.40
CA LYS A 392 14.11 15.09 3.81
C LYS A 392 13.20 14.31 4.74
N LEU A 393 12.13 13.69 4.24
CA LEU A 393 11.25 12.86 5.07
C LEU A 393 11.74 11.41 5.18
N ARG A 394 12.41 10.89 4.15
CA ARG A 394 13.01 9.56 4.19
C ARG A 394 14.17 9.54 5.20
N PRO A 395 14.25 8.54 6.09
CA PRO A 395 15.35 8.38 7.04
C PRO A 395 16.69 8.20 6.34
N VAL A 396 17.73 8.91 6.81
CA VAL A 396 19.11 8.67 6.40
C VAL A 396 19.64 7.45 7.15
N ARG A 397 19.48 6.27 6.54
CA ARG A 397 20.19 5.04 6.92
C ARG A 397 20.70 4.35 5.66
N ASP A 398 22.02 4.17 5.58
CA ASP A 398 22.63 3.43 4.49
C ASP A 398 22.24 1.96 4.57
N ILE A 399 21.39 1.52 3.63
CA ILE A 399 21.09 0.09 3.43
C ILE A 399 22.29 -0.53 2.70
N SER A 400 23.36 -0.76 3.46
CA SER A 400 24.59 -1.40 2.98
C SER A 400 24.32 -2.88 2.71
N TYR A 401 23.95 -3.18 1.45
CA TYR A 401 23.71 -4.54 0.99
C TYR A 401 25.03 -5.34 1.02
N SER A 402 25.23 -6.13 2.07
CA SER A 402 26.41 -7.00 2.18
C SER A 402 26.28 -8.18 1.22
N ALA A 403 26.99 -8.11 0.10
CA ALA A 403 27.03 -9.18 -0.90
C ALA A 403 27.66 -10.45 -0.29
N GLY A 404 26.85 -11.49 -0.08
CA GLY A 404 27.25 -12.73 0.57
C GLY A 404 27.39 -13.91 -0.40
N SER A 405 28.64 -14.28 -0.70
CA SER A 405 29.09 -15.53 -1.35
C SER A 405 28.53 -15.88 -2.74
N GLU A 406 29.45 -16.15 -3.66
CA GLU A 406 29.19 -16.54 -5.05
C GLU A 406 28.72 -18.01 -5.17
N GLY A 407 27.96 -18.31 -6.22
CA GLY A 407 27.50 -19.67 -6.57
C GLY A 407 26.71 -19.64 -7.88
N GLU A 408 27.28 -20.21 -8.94
CA GLU A 408 26.87 -20.02 -10.34
C GLU A 408 25.41 -20.40 -10.67
N LEU A 409 24.77 -19.60 -11.53
CA LEU A 409 24.11 -20.07 -12.75
C LEU A 409 23.85 -18.91 -13.74
N GLU A 410 23.90 -19.19 -15.04
CA GLU A 410 23.80 -18.19 -16.11
C GLU A 410 22.35 -17.74 -16.38
N GLY A 411 22.15 -16.47 -16.76
CA GLY A 411 20.82 -15.97 -17.18
C GLY A 411 20.58 -14.47 -16.97
N VAL A 412 21.50 -13.60 -17.39
CA VAL A 412 21.34 -12.14 -17.21
C VAL A 412 20.30 -11.58 -18.19
N ALA A 413 19.19 -11.08 -17.66
CA ALA A 413 18.30 -10.13 -18.36
C ALA A 413 18.66 -8.71 -17.92
N GLU A 414 19.20 -7.90 -18.83
CA GLU A 414 19.58 -6.52 -18.52
C GLU A 414 18.36 -5.61 -18.30
N LEU A 415 18.45 -4.71 -17.32
CA LEU A 415 17.58 -3.54 -17.24
C LEU A 415 17.92 -2.60 -18.41
N PRO A 416 16.93 -2.07 -19.16
CA PRO A 416 17.20 -1.28 -20.36
C PRO A 416 17.89 0.05 -19.99
N ARG A 417 19.16 0.19 -20.39
CA ARG A 417 19.87 1.47 -20.40
C ARG A 417 19.20 2.41 -21.40
N VAL A 418 19.00 3.66 -21.02
CA VAL A 418 18.52 4.72 -21.93
C VAL A 418 19.57 4.96 -23.01
N ALA A 419 19.24 4.60 -24.25
CA ALA A 419 20.09 4.84 -25.40
C ALA A 419 19.85 6.24 -25.96
N VAL A 420 20.84 7.14 -25.81
CA VAL A 420 20.85 8.42 -26.50
C VAL A 420 21.27 8.18 -27.96
N ALA A 421 20.41 8.54 -28.91
CA ALA A 421 20.71 8.52 -30.33
C ALA A 421 20.26 9.86 -30.94
N ALA A 422 21.16 10.51 -31.68
CA ALA A 422 20.89 11.80 -32.33
C ALA A 422 20.76 11.62 -33.84
N CYS A 423 19.69 12.18 -34.41
CA CYS A 423 19.48 12.57 -35.82
C CYS A 423 18.38 13.62 -35.83
#